data_AF-A0A7Z8PDC3-F1
#
_entry.id   AF-A0A7Z8PDC3-F1
#
_cell.length_a   1.000
_cell.length_b   1.000
_cell.length_c   1.000
_cell.angle_alpha   90.00
_cell.angle_beta   90.00
_cell.angle_gamma   90.00
#
_symmetry.space_group_name_H-M   'P 1'
#
loop_
_entity.id
_entity.type
_entity.pdbx_description
1 polymer ?
#
loop_
_entity_poly.entity_id
_entity_poly.type
_entity_poly.pdbx_seq_one_letter_code
_entity_poly.pdbx_strand_id
1 'polypeptide(L)'
;MSDTKTAAPRMIAISSGKGGVGKSTVTANIAVAMVQAGLRVGIVDADIYGPSIPGILGAPARKPAMTPDGRIEPAEAHGVKLISMALLSDDDTPAILRGPMVTKYLQSFVQQVDWGPIDLLLLDLPPGTGDIQLTLAQAFPLAGAVVVSTPQDVSLKIARRGLRMMEQVKVPILGVVENMSGFTCPSCGTVTHIFHQGGGAAIAQDIGVRFLGQVPLDPGIVDSGDAGVPLVISVPDSPAAAAYHQIAAALSGDATTGHGIATPFAWSLHDGSGKPAPTTATPDGPAERLAALDHQPGQLHLTWADGALQTLGTRDLRIACPCAKCRDEMTGARLLDPTSVGLDTDITRVWSVGNYALGMAFSDGHDTGIYTLKALRAMSSAEVEDV
;
A
#
# COMPACT_ATOMS: atom_id res chain seq x y z
N MET A 1 24.90 23.45 3.79
CA MET A 1 23.75 23.13 2.91
C MET A 1 23.10 21.91 3.52
N SER A 2 21.89 22.08 4.09
CA SER A 2 21.22 21.01 4.83
C SER A 2 20.67 19.98 3.85
N ASP A 3 21.18 18.76 3.97
CA ASP A 3 20.72 17.59 3.25
C ASP A 3 19.37 17.16 3.85
N THR A 4 18.29 17.80 3.40
CA THR A 4 16.92 17.46 3.80
C THR A 4 16.57 16.15 3.13
N LYS A 5 16.87 15.04 3.81
CA LYS A 5 16.55 13.69 3.37
C LYS A 5 15.04 13.61 3.11
N THR A 6 14.62 13.73 1.85
CA THR A 6 13.21 13.64 1.44
C THR A 6 12.66 12.30 1.88
N ALA A 7 11.53 12.32 2.60
CA ALA A 7 10.83 11.11 3.02
C ALA A 7 10.54 10.23 1.79
N ALA A 8 10.67 8.92 1.94
CA ALA A 8 10.37 7.98 0.85
C ALA A 8 8.91 8.13 0.42
N PRO A 9 8.60 8.11 -0.90
CA PRO A 9 7.24 8.28 -1.37
C PRO A 9 6.34 7.16 -0.86
N ARG A 10 5.09 7.49 -0.59
CA ARG A 10 4.08 6.50 -0.25
C ARG A 10 3.80 5.65 -1.50
N MET A 11 3.99 4.33 -1.40
CA MET A 11 3.77 3.41 -2.52
C MET A 11 2.41 2.72 -2.39
N ILE A 12 1.54 2.88 -3.38
CA ILE A 12 0.24 2.20 -3.42
C ILE A 12 0.20 1.27 -4.62
N ALA A 13 -0.05 -0.02 -4.37
CA ALA A 13 -0.28 -0.98 -5.44
C ALA A 13 -1.71 -0.91 -5.95
N ILE A 14 -1.90 -0.91 -7.26
CA ILE A 14 -3.20 -1.07 -7.91
C ILE A 14 -3.25 -2.48 -8.51
N SER A 15 -4.15 -3.33 -8.00
CA SER A 15 -4.26 -4.74 -8.36
C SER A 15 -5.63 -5.09 -8.93
N SER A 16 -5.71 -6.19 -9.69
CA SER A 16 -6.98 -6.77 -10.12
C SER A 16 -6.92 -8.30 -10.13
N GLY A 17 -8.05 -8.94 -9.84
CA GLY A 17 -8.16 -10.41 -9.84
C GLY A 17 -8.16 -11.05 -11.24
N LYS A 18 -8.43 -10.28 -12.29
CA LYS A 18 -8.40 -10.71 -13.70
C LYS A 18 -7.99 -9.57 -14.63
N GLY A 19 -7.69 -9.90 -15.88
CA GLY A 19 -7.47 -8.94 -16.97
C GLY A 19 -8.77 -8.31 -17.45
N GLY A 20 -8.68 -7.12 -18.05
CA GLY A 20 -9.82 -6.44 -18.69
C GLY A 20 -10.76 -5.68 -17.77
N VAL A 21 -10.44 -5.52 -16.47
CA VAL A 21 -11.29 -4.76 -15.52
C VAL A 21 -11.08 -3.24 -15.58
N GLY A 22 -10.19 -2.74 -16.45
CA GLY A 22 -9.86 -1.31 -16.56
C GLY A 22 -8.94 -0.79 -15.45
N LYS A 23 -8.13 -1.66 -14.83
CA LYS A 23 -7.14 -1.33 -13.78
C LYS A 23 -6.24 -0.14 -14.18
N SER A 24 -5.58 -0.22 -15.33
CA SER A 24 -4.64 0.82 -15.79
C SER A 24 -5.34 2.15 -16.10
N THR A 25 -6.56 2.10 -16.64
CA THR A 25 -7.42 3.28 -16.83
C THR A 25 -7.75 3.95 -15.50
N VAL A 26 -8.09 3.15 -14.48
CA VAL A 26 -8.34 3.63 -13.12
C VAL A 26 -7.06 4.25 -12.52
N THR A 27 -5.92 3.58 -12.66
CA THR A 27 -4.61 4.08 -12.20
C THR A 27 -4.29 5.45 -12.80
N ALA A 28 -4.38 5.59 -14.12
CA ALA A 28 -4.04 6.83 -14.83
C ALA A 28 -4.97 8.00 -14.44
N ASN A 29 -6.28 7.79 -14.41
CA ASN A 29 -7.23 8.86 -14.08
C ASN A 29 -7.13 9.30 -12.61
N ILE A 30 -6.94 8.36 -11.68
CA ILE A 30 -6.70 8.70 -10.26
C ILE A 30 -5.39 9.48 -10.12
N ALA A 31 -4.31 9.07 -10.79
CA ALA A 31 -3.03 9.77 -10.73
C ALA A 31 -3.15 11.23 -11.17
N VAL A 32 -3.83 11.48 -12.30
CA VAL A 32 -4.06 12.83 -12.80
C VAL A 32 -4.97 13.63 -11.87
N ALA A 33 -6.03 13.02 -11.33
CA ALA A 33 -6.89 13.67 -10.34
C ALA A 33 -6.12 14.06 -9.07
N MET A 34 -5.14 13.25 -8.64
CA MET A 34 -4.25 13.55 -7.52
C MET A 34 -3.28 14.70 -7.84
N VAL A 35 -2.75 14.76 -9.06
CA VAL A 35 -1.95 15.89 -9.53
C VAL A 35 -2.76 17.19 -9.55
N GLN A 36 -4.00 17.14 -10.05
CA GLN A 36 -4.93 18.28 -10.01
C GLN A 36 -5.25 18.73 -8.56
N ALA A 37 -5.18 17.81 -7.59
CA ALA A 37 -5.28 18.10 -6.17
C ALA A 37 -3.96 18.59 -5.52
N GLY A 38 -2.89 18.77 -6.31
CA GLY A 38 -1.62 19.35 -5.88
C GLY A 38 -0.55 18.36 -5.40
N LEU A 39 -0.77 17.04 -5.57
CA LEU A 39 0.22 16.02 -5.22
C LEU A 39 1.25 15.84 -6.33
N ARG A 40 2.48 15.50 -5.95
CA ARG A 40 3.51 15.02 -6.88
C ARG A 40 3.35 13.52 -7.01
N VAL A 41 2.93 13.05 -8.17
CA VAL A 41 2.56 11.65 -8.40
C VAL A 41 3.44 11.02 -9.46
N GLY A 42 3.84 9.78 -9.19
CA GLY A 42 4.49 8.91 -10.16
C GLY A 42 3.70 7.63 -10.40
N ILE A 43 3.84 7.05 -11.59
CA ILE A 43 3.32 5.72 -11.92
C ILE A 43 4.46 4.81 -12.36
N VAL A 44 4.54 3.64 -11.76
CA VAL A 44 5.29 2.49 -12.29
C VAL A 44 4.30 1.58 -12.99
N ASP A 45 4.39 1.49 -14.30
CA ASP A 45 3.65 0.51 -15.09
C ASP A 45 4.35 -0.84 -14.98
N ALA A 46 3.80 -1.70 -14.11
CA ALA A 46 4.37 -3.01 -13.84
C ALA A 46 3.74 -4.12 -14.70
N ASP A 47 2.80 -3.79 -15.58
CA ASP A 47 2.24 -4.73 -16.55
C ASP A 47 3.13 -4.83 -17.80
N ILE A 48 4.22 -5.59 -17.67
CA ILE A 48 5.25 -5.70 -18.70
C ILE A 48 4.71 -6.27 -20.03
N TYR A 49 3.70 -7.14 -19.99
CA TYR A 49 3.20 -7.83 -21.17
C TYR A 49 2.05 -7.09 -21.85
N GLY A 50 1.37 -6.20 -21.13
CA GLY A 50 0.28 -5.37 -21.66
C GLY A 50 0.38 -3.92 -21.16
N PRO A 51 1.51 -3.23 -21.35
CA PRO A 51 1.68 -1.88 -20.86
C PRO A 51 0.68 -0.96 -21.56
N SER A 52 -0.09 -0.21 -20.78
CA SER A 52 -1.16 0.67 -21.29
C SER A 52 -1.08 2.09 -20.75
N ILE A 53 -0.36 2.30 -19.65
CA ILE A 53 -0.25 3.61 -19.00
C ILE A 53 0.33 4.69 -19.94
N PRO A 54 1.42 4.45 -20.71
CA PRO A 54 1.93 5.46 -21.62
C PRO A 54 0.93 5.92 -22.67
N GLY A 55 0.17 4.98 -23.25
CA GLY A 55 -0.88 5.29 -24.23
C GLY A 55 -2.01 6.11 -23.62
N ILE A 56 -2.55 5.67 -22.47
CA ILE A 56 -3.65 6.37 -21.78
C ILE A 56 -3.26 7.81 -21.38
N LEU A 57 -2.00 8.03 -21.00
CA LEU A 57 -1.49 9.35 -20.64
C LEU A 57 -0.97 10.16 -21.84
N GLY A 58 -0.92 9.60 -23.04
CA GLY A 58 -0.31 10.26 -24.20
C GLY A 58 1.18 10.57 -23.98
N ALA A 59 1.89 9.73 -23.22
CA ALA A 59 3.29 9.93 -22.92
C ALA A 59 4.14 9.76 -24.20
N PRO A 60 5.19 10.58 -24.40
CA PRO A 60 6.01 10.50 -25.59
C PRO A 60 6.67 9.12 -25.69
N ALA A 61 6.48 8.43 -26.82
CA ALA A 61 7.09 7.15 -27.15
C ALA A 61 8.59 7.34 -27.45
N ARG A 62 9.36 7.67 -26.42
CA ARG A 62 10.81 7.82 -26.50
C ARG A 62 11.48 7.10 -25.36
N LYS A 63 12.68 6.59 -25.65
CA LYS A 63 13.53 5.99 -24.63
C LYS A 63 13.87 7.01 -23.55
N PRO A 64 13.69 6.67 -22.26
CA PRO A 64 14.13 7.51 -21.15
C PRO A 64 15.60 7.90 -21.31
N ALA A 65 15.89 9.18 -21.13
CA ALA A 65 17.26 9.65 -21.01
C ALA A 65 17.84 9.15 -19.68
N MET A 66 19.18 9.18 -19.57
CA MET A 66 19.84 8.99 -18.30
C MET A 66 20.36 10.32 -17.78
N THR A 67 20.20 10.54 -16.49
CA THR A 67 20.81 11.66 -15.78
C THR A 67 22.35 11.51 -15.77
N PRO A 68 23.10 12.59 -15.51
CA PRO A 68 24.57 12.52 -15.43
C PRO A 68 25.11 11.52 -14.38
N ASP A 69 24.33 11.25 -13.33
CA ASP A 69 24.61 10.27 -12.28
C ASP A 69 24.14 8.84 -12.63
N GLY A 70 23.64 8.62 -13.85
CA GLY A 70 23.29 7.28 -14.36
C GLY A 70 21.92 6.78 -13.91
N ARG A 71 21.02 7.66 -13.46
CA ARG A 71 19.62 7.34 -13.13
C ARG A 71 18.73 7.52 -14.34
N ILE A 72 17.59 6.86 -14.35
CA ILE A 72 16.62 6.90 -15.46
C ILE A 72 15.74 8.15 -15.29
N GLU A 73 15.69 9.04 -16.28
CA GLU A 73 14.74 10.16 -16.27
C GLU A 73 13.33 9.65 -16.63
N PRO A 74 12.33 9.76 -15.73
CA PRO A 74 10.98 9.30 -16.03
C PRO A 74 10.37 10.15 -17.15
N ALA A 75 9.48 9.55 -17.94
CA ALA A 75 8.62 10.34 -18.82
C ALA A 75 7.62 11.14 -17.98
N GLU A 76 7.11 12.23 -18.52
CA GLU A 76 6.13 13.07 -17.84
C GLU A 76 4.99 13.40 -18.79
N ALA A 77 3.76 13.24 -18.29
CA ALA A 77 2.54 13.59 -19.01
C ALA A 77 1.48 14.03 -18.01
N HIS A 78 0.78 15.13 -18.29
CA HIS A 78 -0.28 15.68 -17.43
C HIS A 78 0.17 15.91 -15.96
N GLY A 79 1.45 16.24 -15.76
CA GLY A 79 2.07 16.42 -14.44
C GLY A 79 2.34 15.12 -13.66
N VAL A 80 2.10 13.96 -14.27
CA VAL A 80 2.43 12.64 -13.72
C VAL A 80 3.76 12.17 -14.29
N LYS A 81 4.69 11.80 -13.41
CA LYS A 81 5.92 11.10 -13.81
C LYS A 81 5.62 9.61 -14.05
N LEU A 82 6.17 8.99 -15.07
CA LEU A 82 5.94 7.58 -15.33
C LEU A 82 7.15 6.84 -15.89
N ILE A 83 7.19 5.55 -15.61
CA ILE A 83 8.10 4.59 -16.25
C ILE A 83 7.32 3.34 -16.63
N SER A 84 7.60 2.80 -17.82
CA SER A 84 6.97 1.59 -18.36
C SER A 84 7.97 0.86 -19.26
N MET A 85 7.79 -0.46 -19.42
CA MET A 85 8.55 -1.23 -20.39
C MET A 85 8.30 -0.77 -21.84
N ALA A 86 7.11 -0.24 -22.13
CA ALA A 86 6.79 0.31 -23.45
C ALA A 86 7.69 1.50 -23.83
N LEU A 87 8.30 2.19 -22.85
CA LEU A 87 9.25 3.27 -23.12
C LEU A 87 10.68 2.75 -23.37
N LEU A 88 11.00 1.52 -22.96
CA LEU A 88 12.35 0.96 -23.09
C LEU A 88 12.58 0.18 -24.38
N SER A 89 11.49 -0.20 -25.07
CA SER A 89 11.53 -1.02 -26.27
C SER A 89 11.59 -0.13 -27.51
N ASP A 90 12.54 -0.41 -28.41
CA ASP A 90 12.48 0.12 -29.78
C ASP A 90 11.42 -0.73 -30.51
N ASP A 91 10.43 -0.10 -31.13
CA ASP A 91 9.12 -0.61 -31.57
C ASP A 91 9.05 -1.89 -32.47
N ASP A 92 10.10 -2.70 -32.62
CA ASP A 92 10.15 -3.79 -33.62
C ASP A 92 10.58 -5.18 -33.11
N THR A 93 10.77 -5.38 -31.80
CA THR A 93 11.05 -6.74 -31.29
C THR A 93 10.27 -7.08 -30.03
N PRO A 94 9.46 -8.17 -30.02
CA PRO A 94 8.87 -8.68 -28.79
C PRO A 94 10.00 -9.14 -27.87
N ALA A 95 10.31 -8.34 -26.85
CA ALA A 95 11.27 -8.72 -25.83
C ALA A 95 10.71 -9.94 -25.09
N ILE A 96 11.21 -11.15 -25.40
CA ILE A 96 10.89 -12.36 -24.64
C ILE A 96 11.58 -12.26 -23.27
N LEU A 97 10.96 -11.51 -22.36
CA LEU A 97 11.43 -11.32 -21.00
C LEU A 97 11.07 -12.55 -20.16
N ARG A 98 12.09 -13.26 -19.67
CA ARG A 98 11.92 -14.32 -18.68
C ARG A 98 11.73 -13.71 -17.28
N GLY A 99 10.94 -14.35 -16.42
CA GLY A 99 10.54 -13.85 -15.10
C GLY A 99 11.63 -13.16 -14.25
N PRO A 100 12.86 -13.70 -14.13
CA PRO A 100 13.93 -13.05 -13.37
C PRO A 100 14.37 -11.68 -13.91
N MET A 101 14.23 -11.44 -15.22
CA MET A 101 14.52 -10.13 -15.82
C MET A 101 13.40 -9.14 -15.56
N VAL A 102 12.13 -9.59 -15.60
CA VAL A 102 10.95 -8.79 -15.25
C VAL A 102 11.12 -8.20 -13.85
N THR A 103 11.45 -9.02 -12.86
CA THR A 103 11.68 -8.55 -11.49
C THR A 103 12.81 -7.52 -11.41
N LYS A 104 13.92 -7.73 -12.12
CA LYS A 104 15.05 -6.78 -12.15
C LYS A 104 14.67 -5.43 -12.76
N TYR A 105 13.91 -5.42 -13.86
CA TYR A 105 13.43 -4.18 -14.45
C TYR A 105 12.50 -3.42 -13.50
N LEU A 106 11.60 -4.12 -12.82
CA LEU A 106 10.68 -3.49 -11.88
C LEU A 106 11.42 -2.93 -10.64
N GLN A 107 12.43 -3.64 -10.15
CA GLN A 107 13.36 -3.13 -9.12
C GLN A 107 14.08 -1.87 -9.60
N SER A 108 14.59 -1.87 -10.84
CA SER A 108 15.20 -0.69 -11.46
C SER A 108 14.22 0.48 -11.58
N PHE A 109 12.96 0.23 -11.97
CA PHE A 109 11.94 1.29 -12.10
C PHE A 109 11.64 2.00 -10.79
N VAL A 110 11.68 1.29 -9.66
CA VAL A 110 11.46 1.91 -8.35
C VAL A 110 12.74 2.55 -7.80
N GLN A 111 13.91 1.92 -7.98
CA GLN A 111 15.15 2.32 -7.29
C GLN A 111 16.06 3.22 -8.13
N GLN A 112 16.10 3.06 -9.45
CA GLN A 112 17.05 3.71 -10.35
C GLN A 112 16.44 4.86 -11.16
N VAL A 113 15.11 5.00 -11.15
CA VAL A 113 14.45 6.16 -11.75
C VAL A 113 14.63 7.39 -10.85
N ASP A 114 14.94 8.53 -11.46
CA ASP A 114 14.97 9.81 -10.79
C ASP A 114 13.58 10.43 -10.67
N TRP A 115 12.82 9.93 -9.68
CA TRP A 115 11.51 10.48 -9.35
C TRP A 115 11.57 11.93 -8.87
N GLY A 116 12.74 12.42 -8.45
CA GLY A 116 12.87 13.68 -7.73
C GLY A 116 11.97 13.71 -6.49
N PRO A 117 11.49 14.89 -6.07
CA PRO A 117 10.54 14.98 -4.97
C PRO A 117 9.15 14.47 -5.42
N ILE A 118 8.66 13.43 -4.75
CA ILE A 118 7.40 12.76 -5.07
C ILE A 118 6.65 12.42 -3.78
N ASP A 119 5.33 12.61 -3.76
CA ASP A 119 4.49 12.31 -2.59
C ASP A 119 3.96 10.88 -2.64
N LEU A 120 3.60 10.43 -3.85
CA LEU A 120 2.94 9.16 -4.07
C LEU A 120 3.47 8.45 -5.33
N LEU A 121 3.73 7.15 -5.20
CA LEU A 121 4.04 6.27 -6.32
C LEU A 121 2.94 5.21 -6.45
N LEU A 122 2.22 5.22 -7.56
CA LEU A 122 1.24 4.20 -7.92
C LEU A 122 1.92 3.07 -8.70
N LEU A 123 1.73 1.83 -8.28
CA LEU A 123 2.27 0.66 -8.96
C LEU A 123 1.12 -0.05 -9.68
N ASP A 124 1.06 0.05 -11.00
CA ASP A 124 0.05 -0.60 -11.83
C ASP A 124 0.43 -2.07 -12.05
N LEU A 125 -0.03 -2.97 -11.18
CA LEU A 125 0.41 -4.37 -11.18
C LEU A 125 -0.13 -5.14 -12.38
N PRO A 126 0.55 -6.19 -12.89
CA PRO A 126 -0.02 -7.06 -13.93
C PRO A 126 -1.30 -7.75 -13.44
N PRO A 127 -2.25 -8.17 -14.30
CA PRO A 127 -3.51 -8.77 -13.87
C PRO A 127 -3.34 -10.15 -13.22
N GLY A 128 -4.31 -10.55 -12.40
CA GLY A 128 -4.40 -11.90 -11.84
C GLY A 128 -3.80 -12.03 -10.44
N THR A 129 -3.42 -13.24 -10.05
CA THR A 129 -2.84 -13.54 -8.72
C THR A 129 -1.56 -14.37 -8.87
N GLY A 130 -0.79 -14.11 -9.93
CA GLY A 130 0.43 -14.85 -10.25
C GLY A 130 1.65 -14.38 -9.46
N ASP A 131 2.75 -15.13 -9.60
CA ASP A 131 3.99 -14.93 -8.85
C ASP A 131 4.63 -13.54 -9.02
N ILE A 132 4.38 -12.85 -10.15
CA ILE A 132 4.92 -11.51 -10.40
C ILE A 132 4.33 -10.48 -9.43
N GLN A 133 3.02 -10.53 -9.16
CA GLN A 133 2.39 -9.63 -8.18
C GLN A 133 2.93 -9.88 -6.77
N LEU A 134 3.10 -11.16 -6.40
CA LEU A 134 3.67 -11.56 -5.12
C LEU A 134 5.10 -11.02 -4.97
N THR A 135 5.93 -11.24 -5.98
CA THR A 135 7.34 -10.82 -6.01
C THR A 135 7.46 -9.30 -5.88
N LEU A 136 6.60 -8.55 -6.59
CA LEU A 136 6.55 -7.09 -6.51
C LEU A 136 6.16 -6.59 -5.13
N ALA A 137 5.10 -7.17 -4.56
CA ALA A 137 4.61 -6.76 -3.25
C ALA A 137 5.60 -7.12 -2.12
N GLN A 138 6.43 -8.15 -2.30
CA GLN A 138 7.51 -8.50 -1.38
C GLN A 138 8.77 -7.65 -1.57
N ALA A 139 9.03 -7.18 -2.80
CA ALA A 139 10.23 -6.41 -3.12
C ALA A 139 10.18 -4.96 -2.59
N PHE A 140 8.99 -4.41 -2.34
CA PHE A 140 8.81 -3.01 -1.98
C PHE A 140 7.95 -2.82 -0.73
N PRO A 141 8.23 -1.82 0.11
CA PRO A 141 7.43 -1.50 1.28
C PRO A 141 6.16 -0.75 0.87
N LEU A 142 5.14 -1.49 0.42
CA LEU A 142 3.86 -0.92 0.01
C LEU A 142 3.09 -0.36 1.22
N ALA A 143 2.64 0.88 1.11
CA ALA A 143 1.77 1.51 2.11
C ALA A 143 0.35 0.90 2.10
N GLY A 144 -0.04 0.31 0.97
CA GLY A 144 -1.22 -0.51 0.83
C GLY A 144 -1.56 -0.82 -0.62
N ALA A 145 -2.66 -1.53 -0.83
CA ALA A 145 -3.16 -1.93 -2.13
C ALA A 145 -4.62 -1.48 -2.34
N VAL A 146 -4.93 -1.06 -3.55
CA VAL A 146 -6.29 -0.84 -4.05
C VAL A 146 -6.64 -1.99 -4.99
N VAL A 147 -7.81 -2.59 -4.80
CA VAL A 147 -8.29 -3.68 -5.65
C VAL A 147 -9.35 -3.16 -6.60
N VAL A 148 -9.07 -3.25 -7.90
CA VAL A 148 -10.01 -2.91 -8.97
C VAL A 148 -10.76 -4.17 -9.41
N SER A 149 -12.08 -4.06 -9.48
CA SER A 149 -12.98 -5.15 -9.87
C SER A 149 -14.11 -4.63 -10.76
N THR A 150 -14.95 -5.52 -11.28
CA THR A 150 -16.18 -5.16 -12.00
C THR A 150 -17.38 -5.81 -11.31
N PRO A 151 -18.63 -5.32 -11.48
CA PRO A 151 -19.80 -5.92 -10.84
C PRO A 151 -19.95 -7.43 -11.08
N GLN A 152 -19.49 -7.92 -12.24
CA GLN A 152 -19.55 -9.34 -12.60
C GLN A 152 -18.48 -10.19 -11.89
N ASP A 153 -17.36 -9.57 -11.47
CA ASP A 153 -16.25 -10.24 -10.79
C ASP A 153 -16.50 -10.48 -9.31
N VAL A 154 -17.57 -9.90 -8.80
CA VAL A 154 -17.97 -9.94 -7.40
C VAL A 154 -18.66 -11.26 -7.02
N SER A 155 -18.23 -12.34 -7.63
CA SER A 155 -18.34 -13.64 -6.98
C SER A 155 -17.39 -13.65 -5.79
N LEU A 156 -17.91 -13.95 -4.59
CA LEU A 156 -17.12 -14.11 -3.36
C LEU A 156 -15.86 -14.97 -3.56
N LYS A 157 -15.85 -15.90 -4.53
CA LYS A 157 -14.68 -16.76 -4.81
C LYS A 157 -13.56 -16.07 -5.60
N ILE A 158 -13.87 -15.20 -6.55
CA ILE A 158 -12.88 -14.61 -7.47
C ILE A 158 -12.19 -13.41 -6.81
N ALA A 159 -12.96 -12.51 -6.24
CA ALA A 159 -12.43 -11.36 -5.52
C ALA A 159 -11.59 -11.76 -4.30
N ARG A 160 -12.00 -12.78 -3.52
CA ARG A 160 -11.19 -13.33 -2.42
C ARG A 160 -9.81 -13.81 -2.88
N ARG A 161 -9.64 -14.22 -4.13
CA ARG A 161 -8.35 -14.72 -4.62
C ARG A 161 -7.33 -13.60 -4.75
N GLY A 162 -7.72 -12.44 -5.32
CA GLY A 162 -6.88 -11.24 -5.40
C GLY A 162 -6.58 -10.64 -4.02
N LEU A 163 -7.58 -10.64 -3.14
CA LEU A 163 -7.45 -10.14 -1.77
C LEU A 163 -6.54 -11.03 -0.91
N ARG A 164 -6.68 -12.36 -0.99
CA ARG A 164 -5.81 -13.32 -0.28
C ARG A 164 -4.34 -13.18 -0.64
N MET A 165 -4.03 -12.80 -1.89
CA MET A 165 -2.65 -12.55 -2.29
C MET A 165 -2.05 -11.39 -1.48
N MET A 166 -2.78 -10.27 -1.37
CA MET A 166 -2.32 -9.11 -0.59
C MET A 166 -2.24 -9.42 0.92
N GLU A 167 -3.15 -10.24 1.44
CA GLU A 167 -3.07 -10.77 2.81
C GLU A 167 -1.81 -11.63 3.02
N GLN A 168 -1.43 -12.49 2.06
CA GLN A 168 -0.24 -13.34 2.15
C GLN A 168 1.06 -12.53 2.24
N VAL A 169 1.12 -11.39 1.55
CA VAL A 169 2.26 -10.45 1.62
C VAL A 169 2.11 -9.40 2.71
N LYS A 170 1.04 -9.47 3.52
CA LYS A 170 0.76 -8.54 4.62
C LYS A 170 0.66 -7.07 4.18
N VAL A 171 0.21 -6.83 2.94
CA VAL A 171 0.00 -5.49 2.42
C VAL A 171 -1.42 -5.03 2.80
N PRO A 172 -1.58 -3.88 3.48
CA PRO A 172 -2.90 -3.37 3.86
C PRO A 172 -3.77 -3.08 2.64
N ILE A 173 -5.01 -3.57 2.60
CA ILE A 173 -5.95 -3.22 1.54
C ILE A 173 -6.59 -1.88 1.90
N LEU A 174 -6.28 -0.84 1.13
CA LEU A 174 -6.78 0.52 1.31
C LEU A 174 -8.25 0.66 0.89
N GLY A 175 -8.69 -0.21 -0.01
CA GLY A 175 -10.09 -0.40 -0.37
C GLY A 175 -10.30 -1.02 -1.74
N VAL A 176 -11.58 -1.13 -2.11
CA VAL A 176 -12.04 -1.71 -3.37
C VAL A 176 -12.66 -0.64 -4.25
N VAL A 177 -12.32 -0.66 -5.54
CA VAL A 177 -12.96 0.14 -6.59
C VAL A 177 -13.76 -0.79 -7.50
N GLU A 178 -15.05 -0.51 -7.67
CA GLU A 178 -15.89 -1.21 -8.63
C GLU A 178 -15.96 -0.41 -9.94
N ASN A 179 -15.17 -0.83 -10.94
CA ASN A 179 -15.17 -0.22 -12.26
C ASN A 179 -16.28 -0.81 -13.14
N MET A 180 -16.67 -0.09 -14.20
CA MET A 180 -17.72 -0.48 -15.13
C MET A 180 -19.09 -0.70 -14.44
N SER A 181 -19.39 0.08 -13.40
CA SER A 181 -20.61 -0.03 -12.60
C SER A 181 -21.70 0.90 -13.13
N GLY A 182 -22.54 0.39 -14.03
CA GLY A 182 -23.52 1.17 -14.76
C GLY A 182 -22.96 1.82 -16.02
N PHE A 183 -23.74 2.68 -16.66
CA PHE A 183 -23.46 3.31 -17.93
C PHE A 183 -23.92 4.77 -17.92
N THR A 184 -23.01 5.71 -18.16
CA THR A 184 -23.29 7.14 -18.32
C THR A 184 -23.94 7.38 -19.68
N CYS A 185 -25.17 7.90 -19.69
CA CYS A 185 -25.81 8.34 -20.92
C CYS A 185 -25.08 9.58 -21.49
N PRO A 186 -24.56 9.53 -22.73
CA PRO A 186 -23.82 10.65 -23.30
C PRO A 186 -24.68 11.90 -23.55
N SER A 187 -26.01 11.73 -23.68
CA SER A 187 -26.92 12.84 -23.99
C SER A 187 -27.43 13.60 -22.76
N CYS A 188 -27.53 12.93 -21.61
CA CYS A 188 -28.13 13.53 -20.41
C CYS A 188 -27.35 13.32 -19.11
N GLY A 189 -26.23 12.58 -19.14
CA GLY A 189 -25.41 12.31 -17.95
C GLY A 189 -26.00 11.32 -16.96
N THR A 190 -27.24 10.84 -17.16
CA THR A 190 -27.87 9.86 -16.28
C THR A 190 -27.09 8.54 -16.30
N VAL A 191 -26.73 8.03 -15.12
CA VAL A 191 -26.13 6.70 -14.97
C VAL A 191 -27.23 5.64 -14.91
N THR A 192 -27.22 4.73 -15.88
CA THR A 192 -28.15 3.60 -15.96
C THR A 192 -27.43 2.31 -15.61
N HIS A 193 -28.02 1.50 -14.73
CA HIS A 193 -27.41 0.25 -14.32
C HIS A 193 -27.80 -0.89 -15.26
N ILE A 194 -26.84 -1.33 -16.07
CA ILE A 194 -27.00 -2.41 -17.05
C ILE A 194 -26.67 -3.80 -16.47
N PHE A 195 -26.01 -3.85 -15.32
CA PHE A 195 -25.66 -5.07 -14.58
C PHE A 195 -26.17 -5.01 -13.15
N HIS A 196 -26.10 -6.15 -12.43
CA HIS A 196 -26.35 -6.21 -11.00
C HIS A 196 -25.41 -5.25 -10.24
N GLN A 197 -25.93 -4.59 -9.21
CA GLN A 197 -25.21 -3.56 -8.45
C GLN A 197 -24.69 -4.05 -7.11
N GLY A 198 -23.76 -3.28 -6.53
CA GLY A 198 -23.41 -3.35 -5.13
C GLY A 198 -22.49 -4.51 -4.79
N GLY A 199 -21.93 -5.17 -5.80
CA GLY A 199 -21.03 -6.29 -5.57
C GLY A 199 -19.78 -5.84 -4.81
N GLY A 200 -19.08 -4.84 -5.34
CA GLY A 200 -17.83 -4.34 -4.75
C GLY A 200 -18.03 -3.82 -3.33
N ALA A 201 -19.17 -3.17 -3.07
CA ALA A 201 -19.55 -2.72 -1.73
C ALA A 201 -19.80 -3.88 -0.77
N ALA A 202 -20.56 -4.90 -1.21
CA ALA A 202 -20.83 -6.10 -0.42
C ALA A 202 -19.53 -6.85 -0.08
N ILE A 203 -18.60 -6.95 -1.03
CA ILE A 203 -17.29 -7.55 -0.77
C ILE A 203 -16.49 -6.73 0.22
N ALA A 204 -16.38 -5.42 0.00
CA ALA A 204 -15.64 -4.55 0.89
C ALA A 204 -16.12 -4.70 2.34
N GLN A 205 -17.44 -4.78 2.53
CA GLN A 205 -18.06 -5.08 3.82
C GLN A 205 -17.69 -6.47 4.35
N ASP A 206 -17.83 -7.52 3.55
CA ASP A 206 -17.56 -8.91 3.94
C ASP A 206 -16.11 -9.15 4.40
N ILE A 207 -15.16 -8.42 3.83
CA ILE A 207 -13.74 -8.53 4.18
C ILE A 207 -13.25 -7.39 5.09
N GLY A 208 -14.14 -6.50 5.54
CA GLY A 208 -13.81 -5.43 6.48
C GLY A 208 -12.85 -4.36 5.92
N VAL A 209 -12.93 -4.04 4.63
CA VAL A 209 -12.13 -2.98 3.99
C VAL A 209 -13.02 -1.87 3.45
N ARG A 210 -12.42 -0.72 3.11
CA ARG A 210 -13.18 0.42 2.57
C ARG A 210 -13.68 0.14 1.16
N PHE A 211 -14.90 0.56 0.88
CA PHE A 211 -15.37 0.73 -0.50
C PHE A 211 -15.01 2.15 -0.94
N LEU A 212 -14.11 2.28 -1.92
CA LEU A 212 -13.60 3.58 -2.37
C LEU A 212 -14.55 4.27 -3.35
N GLY A 213 -15.41 3.49 -4.01
CA GLY A 213 -16.40 4.01 -4.94
C GLY A 213 -16.60 3.10 -6.14
N GLN A 214 -17.49 3.56 -7.01
CA GLN A 214 -17.84 2.89 -8.24
C GLN A 214 -17.68 3.85 -9.43
N VAL A 215 -17.13 3.36 -10.53
CA VAL A 215 -16.90 4.13 -11.75
C VAL A 215 -17.82 3.58 -12.84
N PRO A 216 -18.76 4.37 -13.39
CA PRO A 216 -19.63 3.91 -14.47
C PRO A 216 -18.85 3.75 -15.79
N LEU A 217 -19.38 2.92 -16.68
CA LEU A 217 -18.95 2.94 -18.07
C LEU A 217 -19.28 4.30 -18.67
N ASP A 218 -18.29 4.94 -19.26
CA ASP A 218 -18.44 6.23 -19.92
C ASP A 218 -17.82 6.14 -21.31
N PRO A 219 -18.58 6.43 -22.39
CA PRO A 219 -18.02 6.44 -23.75
C PRO A 219 -16.78 7.32 -23.87
N GLY A 220 -16.73 8.42 -23.12
CA GLY A 220 -15.59 9.33 -23.11
C GLY A 220 -14.29 8.67 -22.66
N ILE A 221 -14.33 7.57 -21.89
CA ILE A 221 -13.11 6.86 -21.44
C ILE A 221 -12.35 6.26 -22.63
N VAL A 222 -13.07 5.73 -23.62
CA VAL A 222 -12.46 5.11 -24.81
C VAL A 222 -11.81 6.21 -25.65
N ASP A 223 -12.57 7.25 -25.97
CA ASP A 223 -12.09 8.38 -26.78
C ASP A 223 -10.88 9.07 -26.11
N SER A 224 -10.92 9.22 -24.79
CA SER A 224 -9.85 9.78 -23.97
C SER A 224 -8.58 8.93 -23.98
N GLY A 225 -8.74 7.61 -23.89
CA GLY A 225 -7.62 6.66 -23.91
C GLY A 225 -6.89 6.68 -25.24
N ASP A 226 -7.62 6.68 -26.36
CA ASP A 226 -7.03 6.71 -27.70
C ASP A 226 -6.38 8.07 -28.02
N ALA A 227 -6.94 9.16 -27.48
CA ALA A 227 -6.38 10.50 -27.62
C ALA A 227 -5.16 10.77 -26.70
N GLY A 228 -4.88 9.89 -25.74
CA GLY A 228 -3.83 10.10 -24.73
C GLY A 228 -4.12 11.25 -23.76
N VAL A 229 -5.40 11.57 -23.55
CA VAL A 229 -5.85 12.63 -22.64
C VAL A 229 -6.84 12.02 -21.66
N PRO A 230 -6.46 11.76 -20.39
CA PRO A 230 -7.32 11.11 -19.40
C PRO A 230 -8.69 11.80 -19.24
N LEU A 231 -9.72 11.00 -18.91
CA LEU A 231 -11.12 11.44 -18.80
C LEU A 231 -11.27 12.63 -17.84
N VAL A 232 -10.55 12.61 -16.71
CA VAL A 232 -10.57 13.70 -15.71
C VAL A 232 -10.07 15.04 -16.25
N ILE A 233 -9.46 15.07 -17.44
CA ILE A 233 -9.07 16.29 -18.17
C ILE A 233 -10.04 16.56 -19.32
N SER A 234 -10.33 15.55 -20.14
CA SER A 234 -11.11 15.72 -21.38
C SER A 234 -12.60 15.95 -21.12
N VAL A 235 -13.18 15.30 -20.10
CA VAL A 235 -14.59 15.38 -19.73
C VAL A 235 -14.73 15.50 -18.20
N PRO A 236 -14.27 16.62 -17.60
CA PRO A 236 -14.15 16.78 -16.15
C PRO A 236 -15.49 16.72 -15.40
N ASP A 237 -16.58 17.12 -16.05
CA ASP A 237 -17.93 17.15 -15.46
C ASP A 237 -18.68 15.82 -15.60
N SER A 238 -18.05 14.78 -16.18
CA SER A 238 -18.68 13.46 -16.31
C SER A 238 -18.84 12.76 -14.95
N PRO A 239 -19.87 11.91 -14.78
CA PRO A 239 -20.02 11.09 -13.58
C PRO A 239 -18.80 10.21 -13.28
N ALA A 240 -18.12 9.70 -14.31
CA ALA A 240 -16.90 8.91 -14.15
C ALA A 240 -15.70 9.77 -13.71
N ALA A 241 -15.53 10.99 -14.23
CA ALA A 241 -14.50 11.92 -13.74
C ALA A 241 -14.74 12.28 -12.26
N ALA A 242 -15.98 12.58 -11.89
CA ALA A 242 -16.35 12.83 -10.50
C ALA A 242 -16.03 11.62 -9.59
N ALA A 243 -16.29 10.40 -10.05
CA ALA A 243 -15.93 9.18 -9.32
C ALA A 243 -14.41 9.03 -9.14
N TYR A 244 -13.61 9.30 -10.18
CA TYR A 244 -12.15 9.29 -10.08
C TYR A 244 -11.62 10.34 -9.09
N HIS A 245 -12.17 11.55 -9.10
CA HIS A 245 -11.82 12.58 -8.11
C HIS A 245 -12.17 12.16 -6.67
N GLN A 246 -13.32 11.51 -6.46
CA GLN A 246 -13.70 11.00 -5.15
C GLN A 246 -12.77 9.89 -4.67
N ILE A 247 -12.43 8.93 -5.54
CA ILE A 247 -11.49 7.86 -5.21
C ILE A 247 -10.10 8.45 -4.94
N ALA A 248 -9.64 9.38 -5.77
CA ALA A 248 -8.39 10.11 -5.57
C ALA A 248 -8.39 10.82 -4.22
N ALA A 249 -9.45 11.57 -3.89
CA ALA A 249 -9.59 12.23 -2.60
C ALA A 249 -9.59 11.24 -1.42
N ALA A 250 -10.20 10.06 -1.55
CA ALA A 250 -10.20 9.04 -0.50
C ALA A 250 -8.82 8.35 -0.32
N LEU A 251 -7.97 8.37 -1.35
CA LEU A 251 -6.62 7.81 -1.31
C LEU A 251 -5.57 8.85 -0.88
N SER A 252 -5.75 10.10 -1.33
CA SER A 252 -4.97 11.29 -0.97
C SER A 252 -5.28 11.77 0.43
N GLY A 253 -6.57 11.77 0.79
CA GLY A 253 -7.10 11.95 2.13
C GLY A 253 -6.88 10.70 2.96
N ASP A 254 -5.60 10.41 3.21
CA ASP A 254 -5.09 9.63 4.34
C ASP A 254 -3.57 9.46 4.20
N ALA A 255 -2.87 10.58 4.01
CA ALA A 255 -1.58 10.71 4.69
C ALA A 255 -1.80 10.87 6.21
N THR A 256 -2.96 11.36 6.68
CA THR A 256 -3.23 11.62 8.11
C THR A 256 -4.73 11.87 8.42
N THR A 257 -5.56 10.83 8.45
CA THR A 257 -6.35 10.59 9.68
C THR A 257 -5.66 9.43 10.40
N GLY A 258 -4.47 9.66 10.94
CA GLY A 258 -4.39 10.24 12.29
C GLY A 258 -4.73 9.23 13.39
N HIS A 259 -5.10 8.00 13.04
CA HIS A 259 -5.34 6.93 14.00
C HIS A 259 -4.08 6.12 14.31
N GLY A 260 -2.89 6.69 14.15
CA GLY A 260 -1.69 6.03 14.63
C GLY A 260 -0.37 6.67 14.25
N ILE A 261 0.67 6.29 15.00
CA ILE A 261 2.06 6.73 14.84
C ILE A 261 2.56 6.55 13.41
N ALA A 262 3.36 7.51 12.96
CA ALA A 262 3.94 7.47 11.62
C ALA A 262 4.95 6.32 11.47
N THR A 263 4.92 5.65 10.31
CA THR A 263 5.87 4.61 9.91
C THR A 263 6.55 5.00 8.59
N PRO A 264 7.79 4.54 8.32
CA PRO A 264 8.61 3.71 9.20
C PRO A 264 9.24 4.51 10.35
N PHE A 265 9.46 3.85 11.49
CA PHE A 265 10.29 4.35 12.58
C PHE A 265 11.21 3.25 13.11
N ALA A 266 12.33 3.66 13.72
CA ALA A 266 13.22 2.79 14.47
C ALA A 266 13.68 3.55 15.71
N TRP A 267 13.04 3.25 16.84
CA TRP A 267 13.25 3.88 18.12
C TRP A 267 14.30 3.12 18.93
N SER A 268 15.41 3.79 19.21
CA SER A 268 16.44 3.31 20.10
C SER A 268 16.17 3.79 21.53
N LEU A 269 16.01 2.87 22.47
CA LEU A 269 15.58 3.22 23.83
C LEU A 269 16.72 3.79 24.68
N HIS A 270 17.97 3.49 24.32
CA HIS A 270 19.15 3.96 25.06
C HIS A 270 19.36 5.48 24.98
N ASP A 271 19.07 6.11 23.83
CA ASP A 271 19.30 7.54 23.57
C ASP A 271 18.01 8.27 23.13
N GLY A 272 16.90 7.55 23.00
CA GLY A 272 15.62 8.09 22.55
C GLY A 272 15.54 8.40 21.06
N SER A 273 16.59 8.16 20.28
CA SER A 273 16.63 8.48 18.85
C SER A 273 15.59 7.69 18.07
N GLY A 274 14.90 8.36 17.13
CA GLY A 274 13.90 7.72 16.27
C GLY A 274 12.58 7.35 16.96
N LYS A 275 12.29 7.87 18.16
CA LYS A 275 10.95 7.75 18.79
C LYS A 275 9.89 8.37 17.86
N PRO A 276 8.82 7.62 17.50
CA PRO A 276 7.76 8.19 16.67
C PRO A 276 6.95 9.22 17.45
N ALA A 277 6.50 10.28 16.76
CA ALA A 277 5.62 11.27 17.36
C ALA A 277 4.24 10.64 17.66
N PRO A 278 3.63 10.94 18.82
CA PRO A 278 2.31 10.44 19.15
C PRO A 278 1.24 11.10 18.24
N THR A 279 0.14 10.39 18.03
CA THR A 279 -1.07 10.90 17.37
C THR A 279 -2.24 10.92 18.35
N THR A 280 -3.28 11.67 18.02
CA THR A 280 -4.49 11.75 18.84
C THR A 280 -5.27 10.44 18.74
N ALA A 281 -5.53 9.81 19.89
CA ALA A 281 -6.45 8.68 19.96
C ALA A 281 -7.90 9.18 19.96
N THR A 282 -8.80 8.44 19.33
CA THR A 282 -10.23 8.74 19.22
C THR A 282 -11.03 7.51 19.64
N PRO A 283 -12.18 7.64 20.34
CA PRO A 283 -12.96 6.46 20.77
C PRO A 283 -13.40 5.53 19.62
N ASP A 284 -13.59 6.09 18.42
CA ASP A 284 -13.95 5.36 17.20
C ASP A 284 -12.71 4.92 16.39
N GLY A 285 -11.52 5.01 16.98
CA GLY A 285 -10.28 4.66 16.32
C GLY A 285 -10.15 3.15 16.06
N PRO A 286 -9.36 2.73 15.05
CA PRO A 286 -9.06 1.33 14.79
C PRO A 286 -8.34 0.66 15.97
N ALA A 287 -8.95 -0.39 16.54
CA ALA A 287 -8.48 -1.08 17.74
C ALA A 287 -7.07 -1.72 17.65
N GLU A 288 -6.59 -2.02 16.43
CA GLU A 288 -5.28 -2.63 16.17
C GLU A 288 -4.27 -1.62 15.59
N ARG A 289 -4.40 -0.33 15.94
CA ARG A 289 -3.42 0.71 15.61
C ARG A 289 -2.88 1.39 16.85
N LEU A 290 -1.61 1.79 16.81
CA LEU A 290 -0.94 2.48 17.91
C LEU A 290 -0.99 3.98 17.68
N ALA A 291 -1.53 4.73 18.63
CA ALA A 291 -1.46 6.19 18.69
C ALA A 291 -0.20 6.70 19.38
N ALA A 292 0.39 5.95 20.31
CA ALA A 292 1.68 6.30 20.92
C ALA A 292 2.41 5.07 21.45
N LEU A 293 3.73 5.26 21.64
CA LEU A 293 4.63 4.29 22.24
C LEU A 293 5.45 4.98 23.33
N ASP A 294 5.54 4.35 24.50
CA ASP A 294 6.48 4.74 25.53
C ASP A 294 7.12 3.54 26.22
N HIS A 295 8.19 3.80 26.97
CA HIS A 295 8.98 2.76 27.63
C HIS A 295 9.41 3.25 29.01
N GLN A 296 9.33 2.34 29.97
CA GLN A 296 9.97 2.45 31.26
C GLN A 296 10.79 1.18 31.48
N PRO A 297 11.83 1.19 32.33
CA PRO A 297 12.60 -0.01 32.63
C PRO A 297 11.68 -1.19 32.99
N GLY A 298 11.75 -2.27 32.22
CA GLY A 298 10.91 -3.46 32.43
C GLY A 298 9.50 -3.42 31.81
N GLN A 299 9.06 -2.30 31.20
CA GLN A 299 7.71 -2.13 30.67
C GLN A 299 7.67 -1.38 29.32
N LEU A 300 6.83 -1.86 28.41
CA LEU A 300 6.45 -1.18 27.17
C LEU A 300 5.00 -0.68 27.29
N HIS A 301 4.80 0.61 27.09
CA HIS A 301 3.49 1.25 27.12
C HIS A 301 2.99 1.49 25.69
N LEU A 302 1.81 0.97 25.39
CA LEU A 302 1.12 1.10 24.12
C LEU A 302 -0.13 1.94 24.32
N THR A 303 -0.24 3.06 23.61
CA THR A 303 -1.51 3.78 23.47
C THR A 303 -2.11 3.40 22.13
N TRP A 304 -3.33 2.89 22.16
CA TRP A 304 -4.05 2.44 20.98
C TRP A 304 -4.90 3.57 20.39
N ALA A 305 -5.20 3.48 19.11
CA ALA A 305 -5.93 4.51 18.38
C ALA A 305 -7.37 4.69 18.87
N ASP A 306 -7.97 3.61 19.41
CA ASP A 306 -9.28 3.63 20.08
C ASP A 306 -9.24 4.23 21.50
N GLY A 307 -8.08 4.72 21.94
CA GLY A 307 -7.87 5.33 23.25
C GLY A 307 -7.52 4.34 24.36
N ALA A 308 -7.55 3.03 24.10
CA ALA A 308 -7.15 2.06 25.11
C ALA A 308 -5.64 2.17 25.43
N LEU A 309 -5.30 1.92 26.68
CA LEU A 309 -3.92 1.89 27.17
C LEU A 309 -3.55 0.45 27.52
N GLN A 310 -2.33 0.05 27.20
CA GLN A 310 -1.84 -1.28 27.52
C GLN A 310 -0.38 -1.21 27.93
N THR A 311 -0.07 -1.86 29.04
CA THR A 311 1.30 -2.00 29.55
C THR A 311 1.71 -3.46 29.48
N LEU A 312 2.86 -3.73 28.86
CA LEU A 312 3.40 -5.06 28.66
C LEU A 312 4.78 -5.18 29.30
N GLY A 313 4.99 -6.21 30.11
CA GLY A 313 6.31 -6.52 30.67
C GLY A 313 7.31 -6.87 29.57
N THR A 314 8.50 -6.29 29.60
CA THR A 314 9.56 -6.53 28.61
C THR A 314 10.03 -7.99 28.62
N ARG A 315 10.11 -8.59 29.82
CA ARG A 315 10.37 -10.02 30.01
C ARG A 315 9.26 -10.89 29.43
N ASP A 316 8.00 -10.52 29.63
CA ASP A 316 6.86 -11.28 29.09
C ASP A 316 6.82 -11.21 27.57
N LEU A 317 7.09 -10.03 26.99
CA LEU A 317 7.29 -9.87 25.56
C LEU A 317 8.41 -10.79 25.07
N ARG A 318 9.56 -10.82 25.75
CA ARG A 318 10.68 -11.69 25.38
C ARG A 318 10.32 -13.18 25.43
N ILE A 319 9.63 -13.62 26.48
CA ILE A 319 9.13 -15.01 26.63
C ILE A 319 8.10 -15.33 25.55
N ALA A 320 7.29 -14.35 25.16
CA ALA A 320 6.30 -14.42 24.11
C ALA A 320 6.88 -14.18 22.70
N CYS A 321 8.19 -14.18 22.50
CA CYS A 321 8.78 -13.93 21.19
C CYS A 321 8.26 -14.92 20.12
N PRO A 322 7.71 -14.44 18.99
CA PRO A 322 7.13 -15.30 17.95
C PRO A 322 8.14 -15.72 16.86
N CYS A 323 9.42 -15.36 16.96
CA CYS A 323 10.38 -15.68 15.91
C CYS A 323 10.72 -17.18 15.84
N ALA A 324 11.24 -17.60 14.68
CA ALA A 324 11.67 -18.97 14.42
C ALA A 324 12.77 -19.49 15.36
N LYS A 325 13.53 -18.61 16.03
CA LYS A 325 14.52 -19.00 17.04
C LYS A 325 13.87 -19.36 18.39
N CYS A 326 12.65 -18.89 18.65
CA CYS A 326 11.96 -19.06 19.92
C CYS A 326 10.74 -19.97 19.83
N ARG A 327 10.21 -20.19 18.63
CA ARG A 327 9.12 -21.11 18.34
C ARG A 327 9.40 -21.91 17.08
N ASP A 328 9.06 -23.19 17.15
CA ASP A 328 9.13 -24.09 16.00
C ASP A 328 8.02 -23.73 15.01
N GLU A 329 8.39 -23.50 13.74
CA GLU A 329 7.46 -23.02 12.72
C GLU A 329 6.41 -24.06 12.30
N MET A 330 6.71 -25.35 12.44
CA MET A 330 5.85 -26.43 11.99
C MET A 330 4.82 -26.84 13.05
N THR A 331 5.22 -26.81 14.33
CA THR A 331 4.43 -27.28 15.46
C THR A 331 3.87 -26.15 16.32
N GLY A 332 4.43 -24.94 16.21
CA GLY A 332 4.13 -23.81 17.09
C GLY A 332 4.66 -23.99 18.52
N ALA A 333 5.39 -25.08 18.79
CA ALA A 333 5.93 -25.37 20.11
C ALA A 333 6.99 -24.33 20.49
N ARG A 334 7.00 -23.95 21.78
CA ARG A 334 7.97 -23.01 22.31
C ARG A 334 9.33 -23.70 22.46
N LEU A 335 10.33 -23.16 21.77
CA LEU A 335 11.74 -23.60 21.86
C LEU A 335 12.50 -22.84 22.96
N LEU A 336 12.09 -21.60 23.24
CA LEU A 336 12.64 -20.78 24.30
C LEU A 336 12.24 -21.31 25.68
N ASP A 337 13.23 -21.64 26.51
CA ASP A 337 13.02 -21.90 27.93
C ASP A 337 12.72 -20.58 28.68
N PRO A 338 11.53 -20.39 29.26
CA PRO A 338 11.19 -19.16 29.98
C PRO A 338 12.09 -18.88 31.20
N THR A 339 12.69 -19.91 31.80
CA THR A 339 13.58 -19.76 32.96
C THR A 339 14.95 -19.21 32.57
N SER A 340 15.33 -19.33 31.29
CA SER A 340 16.57 -18.77 30.74
C SER A 340 16.51 -17.27 30.49
N VAL A 341 15.31 -16.66 30.51
CA VAL A 341 15.13 -15.22 30.31
C VAL A 341 15.31 -14.49 31.64
N GLY A 342 16.39 -13.70 31.74
CA GLY A 342 16.73 -12.92 32.92
C GLY A 342 15.62 -11.98 33.37
N LEU A 343 15.52 -11.76 34.69
CA LEU A 343 14.50 -10.89 35.28
C LEU A 343 14.68 -9.41 34.90
N ASP A 344 15.91 -9.05 34.55
CA ASP A 344 16.34 -7.73 34.08
C ASP A 344 16.32 -7.57 32.55
N THR A 345 15.71 -8.52 31.82
CA THR A 345 15.61 -8.44 30.36
C THR A 345 14.73 -7.25 29.97
N ASP A 346 15.32 -6.33 29.21
CA ASP A 346 14.65 -5.10 28.75
C ASP A 346 14.74 -4.96 27.23
N ILE A 347 13.90 -4.09 26.66
CA ILE A 347 13.91 -3.75 25.25
C ILE A 347 14.98 -2.69 25.02
N THR A 348 15.83 -2.89 24.01
CA THR A 348 16.87 -1.94 23.61
C THR A 348 16.46 -1.13 22.37
N ARG A 349 15.61 -1.71 21.51
CA ARG A 349 15.14 -1.07 20.28
C ARG A 349 13.75 -1.56 19.89
N VAL A 350 12.92 -0.65 19.40
CA VAL A 350 11.60 -0.95 18.80
C VAL A 350 11.54 -0.33 17.42
N TRP A 351 11.09 -1.07 16.40
CA TRP A 351 10.91 -0.51 15.05
C TRP A 351 9.59 -0.94 14.43
N SER A 352 9.06 -0.14 13.52
CA SER A 352 7.88 -0.52 12.74
C SER A 352 8.24 -1.59 11.71
N VAL A 353 7.42 -2.63 11.62
CA VAL A 353 7.42 -3.55 10.48
C VAL A 353 6.11 -3.32 9.72
N GLY A 354 6.17 -2.38 8.76
CA GLY A 354 4.97 -1.83 8.14
C GLY A 354 4.03 -1.19 9.17
N ASN A 355 2.73 -1.28 8.93
CA ASN A 355 1.68 -0.77 9.82
C ASN A 355 1.02 -1.85 10.70
N TYR A 356 1.54 -3.08 10.68
CA TYR A 356 0.86 -4.23 11.29
C TYR A 356 1.64 -4.89 12.43
N ALA A 357 2.91 -4.53 12.65
CA ALA A 357 3.76 -5.15 13.65
C ALA A 357 4.86 -4.23 14.17
N LEU A 358 5.35 -4.57 15.36
CA LEU A 358 6.56 -4.02 15.95
C LEU A 358 7.65 -5.07 15.95
N GLY A 359 8.83 -4.70 15.45
CA GLY A 359 10.04 -5.44 15.73
C GLY A 359 10.67 -4.95 17.03
N MET A 360 11.23 -5.86 17.82
CA MET A 360 11.87 -5.54 19.10
C MET A 360 13.21 -6.26 19.25
N ALA A 361 14.19 -5.54 19.80
CA ALA A 361 15.46 -6.08 20.26
C ALA A 361 15.56 -5.97 21.77
N PHE A 362 16.23 -6.93 22.40
CA PHE A 362 16.29 -7.12 23.84
C PHE A 362 17.74 -7.08 24.36
N SER A 363 17.91 -6.81 25.65
CA SER A 363 19.20 -6.70 26.32
C SER A 363 19.97 -8.03 26.38
N ASP A 364 19.28 -9.17 26.24
CA ASP A 364 19.90 -10.51 26.12
C ASP A 364 20.54 -10.77 24.75
N GLY A 365 20.57 -9.76 23.87
CA GLY A 365 21.13 -9.83 22.52
C GLY A 365 20.14 -10.36 21.47
N HIS A 366 18.90 -10.66 21.82
CA HIS A 366 17.89 -11.11 20.87
C HIS A 366 17.30 -9.94 20.06
N ASP A 367 17.28 -10.03 18.72
CA ASP A 367 16.92 -8.91 17.84
C ASP A 367 15.98 -9.26 16.67
N THR A 368 15.41 -10.46 16.67
CA THR A 368 14.57 -10.97 15.56
C THR A 368 13.07 -11.02 15.89
N GLY A 369 12.64 -10.55 17.05
CA GLY A 369 11.25 -10.64 17.49
C GLY A 369 10.35 -9.67 16.73
N ILE A 370 9.33 -10.17 16.01
CA ILE A 370 8.33 -9.36 15.29
C ILE A 370 6.94 -9.68 15.83
N TYR A 371 6.32 -8.72 16.52
CA TYR A 371 5.04 -8.86 17.19
C TYR A 371 3.97 -8.14 16.39
N THR A 372 2.95 -8.86 15.91
CA THR A 372 1.82 -8.21 15.24
C THR A 372 1.04 -7.36 16.24
N LEU A 373 0.48 -6.23 15.79
CA LEU A 373 -0.34 -5.36 16.62
C LEU A 373 -1.54 -6.11 17.19
N LYS A 374 -2.15 -7.00 16.41
CA LYS A 374 -3.16 -7.95 16.88
C LYS A 374 -2.68 -8.84 18.04
N ALA A 375 -1.47 -9.41 17.92
CA ALA A 375 -0.93 -10.27 18.97
C ALA A 375 -0.62 -9.47 20.24
N LEU A 376 -0.01 -8.29 20.10
CA LEU A 376 0.24 -7.37 21.22
C LEU A 376 -1.08 -6.99 21.89
N ARG A 377 -2.10 -6.62 21.12
CA ARG A 377 -3.43 -6.27 21.63
C ARG A 377 -4.10 -7.39 22.42
N ALA A 378 -3.85 -8.64 22.03
CA ALA A 378 -4.40 -9.82 22.71
C ALA A 378 -3.62 -10.23 23.97
N MET A 379 -2.43 -9.67 24.22
CA MET A 379 -1.68 -9.94 25.45
C MET A 379 -2.37 -9.28 26.66
N SER A 380 -2.55 -10.00 27.75
CA SER A 380 -3.09 -9.43 28.99
C SER A 380 -2.16 -8.35 29.52
N SER A 381 -2.71 -7.17 29.83
CA SER A 381 -2.02 -6.18 30.66
C SER A 381 -1.70 -6.82 32.01
N ALA A 382 -0.47 -6.67 32.49
CA ALA A 382 -0.18 -6.94 33.90
C ALA A 382 -1.04 -5.97 34.72
N GLU A 383 -2.01 -6.49 35.46
CA GLU A 383 -2.70 -5.70 36.48
C GLU A 383 -1.62 -5.13 37.40
N VAL A 384 -1.58 -3.81 37.53
CA VAL A 384 -0.80 -3.15 38.56
C VAL A 384 -1.45 -3.57 39.88
N GLU A 385 -0.89 -4.58 40.55
CA GLU A 385 -1.16 -4.79 41.96
C GLU A 385 -0.62 -3.55 42.69
N ASP A 386 -1.54 -2.64 43.05
CA ASP A 386 -1.27 -1.58 44.02
C ASP A 386 -0.75 -2.26 45.31
N VAL A 387 0.51 -2.02 45.65
CA VAL A 387 1.13 -2.38 46.94
C VAL A 387 0.95 -1.24 47.93
#